data_AF-A8V529-F1
#
_entry.id   AF-A8V529-F1
#
_cell.length_a   1.000
_cell.length_b   1.000
_cell.length_c   1.000
_cell.angle_alpha   90.00
_cell.angle_beta   90.00
_cell.angle_gamma   90.00
#
_symmetry.space_group_name_H-M   'P 1'
#
loop_
_entity.id
_entity.type
_entity.pdbx_description
1 polymer ?
#
loop_
_entity_poly.entity_id
_entity_poly.type
_entity_poly.pdbx_seq_one_letter_code
_entity_poly.pdbx_strand_id
1 'polypeptide(L)' 'MAKVVIVGAGFAGHYGALILQDALKKIGGNHEITVISRVPKFTYIPSLVWVGINQMKAEKTQFELKPVYDKLG' A
#
# COMPACT_ATOMS: atom_id res chain seq x y z
N MET A 1 1.86 11.06 -20.39
CA MET A 1 1.19 9.86 -19.85
C MET A 1 2.27 8.87 -19.44
N ALA A 2 2.47 8.67 -18.15
CA ALA A 2 3.39 7.67 -17.62
C ALA A 2 2.60 6.44 -17.16
N LYS A 3 3.17 5.24 -17.36
CA LYS A 3 2.64 3.98 -16.83
C LYS A 3 3.66 3.39 -15.90
N VAL A 4 3.31 3.24 -14.63
CA VAL A 4 4.23 2.80 -13.59
C VAL A 4 3.69 1.55 -12.93
N VAL A 5 4.52 0.51 -12.85
CA VAL A 5 4.19 -0.71 -12.14
C VAL A 5 5.05 -0.80 -10.88
N ILE A 6 4.41 -0.96 -9.73
CA ILE A 6 5.06 -1.19 -8.45
C ILE A 6 4.78 -2.63 -8.04
N VAL A 7 5.84 -3.45 -7.96
CA VAL A 7 5.73 -4.85 -7.56
C VAL A 7 6.07 -4.98 -6.07
N GLY A 8 5.05 -5.31 -5.27
CA GLY A 8 5.10 -5.40 -3.82
C GLY A 8 4.43 -4.21 -3.14
N ALA A 9 3.58 -4.49 -2.16
CA ALA A 9 2.88 -3.48 -1.35
C ALA A 9 3.22 -3.58 0.15
N GLY A 10 4.48 -3.92 0.46
CA GLY A 10 5.04 -3.76 1.81
C GLY A 10 5.34 -2.29 2.11
N PHE A 11 6.14 -2.01 3.14
CA PHE A 11 6.47 -0.64 3.56
C PHE A 11 6.90 0.28 2.40
N ALA A 12 7.92 -0.13 1.65
CA ALA A 12 8.47 0.69 0.58
C ALA A 12 7.50 0.82 -0.60
N GLY A 13 6.91 -0.27 -1.07
CA GLY A 13 6.02 -0.24 -2.23
C GLY A 13 4.70 0.47 -1.97
N HIS A 14 4.11 0.28 -0.77
CA HIS A 14 2.92 1.02 -0.36
C HIS A 14 3.21 2.52 -0.29
N TYR A 15 4.25 2.93 0.46
CA TYR A 15 4.64 4.34 0.58
C TYR A 15 5.01 4.98 -0.77
N GLY A 16 5.78 4.27 -1.57
CA GLY A 16 6.19 4.71 -2.91
C GLY A 16 4.98 4.98 -3.81
N ALA A 17 3.94 4.14 -3.75
CA ALA A 17 2.71 4.39 -4.49
C ALA A 17 2.00 5.68 -4.06
N LEU A 18 1.93 5.98 -2.75
CA LEU A 18 1.25 7.18 -2.25
C LEU A 18 2.00 8.46 -2.65
N ILE A 19 3.32 8.47 -2.47
CA ILE A 19 4.15 9.64 -2.79
C ILE A 19 4.22 9.88 -4.30
N LEU A 20 4.32 8.81 -5.09
CA LEU A 20 4.28 8.93 -6.55
C LEU A 20 2.94 9.50 -7.01
N GLN A 21 1.82 9.02 -6.45
CA GLN A 21 0.50 9.52 -6.79
C GLN A 21 0.35 11.02 -6.48
N ASP A 22 0.81 11.47 -5.30
CA ASP A 22 0.83 12.89 -4.93
C ASP A 22 1.69 13.73 -5.90
N ALA A 23 2.87 13.24 -6.28
CA ALA A 23 3.74 13.92 -7.23
C ALA A 23 3.12 14.00 -8.64
N LEU A 24 2.49 12.93 -9.12
CA LEU A 24 1.84 12.89 -10.43
C LEU A 24 0.60 13.81 -10.49
N LYS A 25 -0.16 13.92 -9.40
CA LYS A 25 -1.26 14.89 -9.29
C LYS A 25 -0.79 16.34 -9.48
N LYS A 26 0.37 16.69 -8.94
CA LYS A 26 0.94 18.05 -9.02
C LYS A 26 1.35 18.45 -10.43
N ILE A 27 1.92 17.52 -11.19
CA ILE A 27 2.34 17.80 -12.58
C ILE A 27 1.19 17.69 -13.58
N GLY A 28 0.06 17.09 -13.17
CA GLY A 28 -1.15 16.95 -13.96
C GLY A 28 -1.03 15.94 -15.11
N GLY A 29 -2.13 15.75 -15.84
CA GLY A 29 -2.22 14.77 -16.94
C GLY A 29 -2.76 13.42 -16.50
N ASN A 30 -2.97 12.53 -17.47
CA ASN A 30 -3.48 11.19 -17.24
C ASN A 30 -2.32 10.21 -17.06
N HIS A 31 -2.04 9.82 -15.81
CA HIS A 31 -1.00 8.87 -15.44
C HIS A 31 -1.62 7.63 -14.79
N GLU A 32 -0.99 6.47 -14.97
CA GLU A 32 -1.47 5.20 -14.46
C GLU A 32 -0.42 4.58 -13.53
N ILE A 33 -0.81 4.27 -12.30
CA ILE A 33 -0.01 3.50 -11.34
C ILE A 33 -0.72 2.16 -11.10
N THR A 34 -0.02 1.06 -11.37
CA THR A 34 -0.47 -0.28 -11.04
C THR A 34 0.36 -0.84 -9.89
N VAL A 35 -0.27 -1.14 -8.76
CA VAL A 35 0.39 -1.83 -7.65
C VAL A 35 0.04 -3.31 -7.69
N ILE A 36 1.04 -4.17 -7.82
CA ILE A 36 0.88 -5.63 -7.81
C ILE A 36 1.34 -6.14 -6.46
N SER A 37 0.45 -6.81 -5.73
CA SER A 37 0.76 -7.42 -4.44
C SER A 37 0.28 -8.86 -4.39
N ARG A 38 1.05 -9.73 -3.73
CA ARG A 38 0.68 -11.14 -3.50
C ARG A 38 -0.59 -11.28 -2.65
N VAL A 39 -0.85 -10.30 -1.78
CA VAL A 39 -2.02 -10.28 -0.88
C VAL A 39 -2.70 -8.91 -0.94
N PRO A 40 -4.03 -8.83 -0.76
CA PRO A 40 -4.79 -7.59 -0.87
C PRO A 40 -4.65 -6.65 0.35
N LYS A 41 -3.97 -7.12 1.41
CA LYS A 41 -3.82 -6.41 2.68
C LYS A 41 -2.40 -5.93 2.90
N PHE A 42 -2.26 -4.74 3.49
CA PHE A 42 -1.02 -4.34 4.14
C PHE A 42 -0.93 -5.06 5.49
N THR A 43 0.26 -5.52 5.86
CA THR A 43 0.53 -6.02 7.21
C THR A 43 1.66 -5.20 7.82
N TYR A 44 1.42 -4.64 8.99
CA TYR A 44 2.48 -4.04 9.79
C TYR A 44 3.28 -5.16 10.49
N ILE A 45 4.22 -5.73 9.74
CA ILE A 45 5.03 -6.90 10.15
C ILE A 45 5.67 -6.74 11.55
N PRO A 46 6.20 -5.57 11.97
CA PRO A 46 6.80 -5.43 13.30
C PRO A 46 5.87 -5.75 14.46
N SER A 47 4.54 -5.61 14.31
CA SER A 47 3.58 -5.94 15.38
C SER A 47 3.23 -7.42 15.48
N LEU A 48 3.72 -8.28 14.57
CA LEU A 48 3.40 -9.71 14.59
C LEU A 48 3.96 -10.44 15.82
N VAL A 49 4.97 -9.89 16.48
CA VAL A 49 5.47 -10.42 17.76
C VAL A 49 4.36 -10.51 18.82
N TRP A 50 3.43 -9.55 18.82
CA TRP A 50 2.28 -9.53 19.75
C TRP A 50 1.20 -10.55 19.38
N VAL A 51 1.10 -10.90 18.10
CA VAL A 51 0.18 -11.92 17.60
C VAL A 51 0.64 -13.31 18.06
N GLY A 52 1.95 -13.59 17.96
CA GLY A 52 2.52 -14.87 18.37
C GLY A 52 2.35 -15.21 19.85
N ILE A 53 2.22 -14.20 20.71
CA ILE A 53 2.00 -14.36 22.16
C ILE A 53 0.55 -14.08 22.59
N ASN A 54 -0.40 -14.03 21.64
CA ASN A 54 -1.82 -13.81 21.89
C ASN A 54 -2.15 -12.49 22.65
N GLN A 55 -1.30 -11.47 22.52
CA GLN A 55 -1.54 -10.12 23.06
C GLN A 55 -2.21 -9.20 22.03
N MET A 56 -2.29 -9.63 20.77
CA MET A 56 -2.93 -8.90 19.69
C MET A 56 -3.56 -9.84 18.68
N LYS A 57 -4.75 -9.51 18.19
CA LYS A 57 -5.37 -10.21 17.06
C LYS A 57 -4.71 -9.77 15.74
N ALA A 58 -4.50 -10.70 14.80
CA ALA A 58 -3.83 -10.42 13.53
C ALA A 58 -4.53 -9.32 12.70
N GLU A 59 -5.85 -9.21 12.81
CA GLU A 59 -6.64 -8.21 12.08
C GLU A 59 -6.28 -6.78 12.53
N LYS A 60 -5.77 -6.60 13.75
CA LYS A 60 -5.30 -5.29 14.24
C LYS A 60 -3.98 -4.86 13.62
N THR A 61 -3.24 -5.75 12.97
CA THR A 61 -1.98 -5.43 12.29
C THR A 61 -2.16 -5.19 10.79
N GLN A 62 -3.40 -5.23 10.28
CA GLN A 62 -3.68 -5.27 8.85
C GLN A 62 -4.75 -4.27 8.43
N PHE A 63 -4.68 -3.84 7.17
CA PHE A 63 -5.77 -3.11 6.50
C PHE A 63 -5.81 -3.45 5.01
N GLU A 64 -6.97 -3.27 4.38
CA GLU A 64 -7.15 -3.47 2.94
C GLU A 64 -6.43 -2.39 2.13
N LEU A 65 -5.60 -2.79 1.16
CA LEU A 65 -4.85 -1.84 0.32
C LEU A 65 -5.76 -1.09 -0.65
N LYS A 66 -6.72 -1.79 -1.26
CA LYS A 66 -7.55 -1.24 -2.34
C LYS A 66 -8.31 0.03 -1.91
N PRO A 67 -9.02 0.08 -0.76
CA PRO A 67 -9.70 1.29 -0.33
C PRO A 67 -8.78 2.49 -0.08
N VAL A 68 -7.49 2.26 0.23
CA VAL A 68 -6.50 3.34 0.37
C VAL A 68 -6.12 3.89 -1.00
N TYR A 69 -5.85 3.01 -1.96
CA TYR A 69 -5.49 3.42 -3.33
C TYR A 69 -6.66 4.09 -4.06
N ASP A 70 -7.89 3.58 -3.91
CA ASP A 70 -9.09 4.18 -4.51
C ASP A 70 -9.36 5.60 -4.01
N LYS A 71 -9.03 5.92 -2.75
CA LYS A 71 -9.16 7.28 -2.19
C LYS A 71 -8.11 8.25 -2.72
N LEU A 72 -6.96 7.73 -3.13
CA LEU A 72 -5.83 8.53 -3.61
C LEU A 72 -5.80 8.69 -5.13
N GLY A 73 -6.51 7.82 -5.87
CA GLY A 73 -6.81 7.96 -7.30
C GLY A 73 -7.68 9.18 -7.53
#